data_AF-A0A6A7RXT4-F1
#
_entry.id   AF-A0A6A7RXT4-F1
#
_cell.length_a   1.000
_cell.length_b   1.000
_cell.length_c   1.000
_cell.angle_alpha   90.00
_cell.angle_beta   90.00
_cell.angle_gamma   90.00
#
_symmetry.space_group_name_H-M   'P 1'
#
loop_
_entity.id
_entity.type
_entity.pdbx_description
1 polymer ?
#
loop_
_entity_poly.entity_id
_entity_poly.type
_entity_poly.pdbx_seq_one_letter_code
_entity_poly.pdbx_strand_id
1 'polypeptide(L)'
;MSFAAFTIARLPQIKFGCGSLSKLPDIATSYGKRLLLVTGARSFLGSAHAPRLFAALRQRACSWEIVKIVAEPAPTFIDATVSALQGEAFDAVIGIGGGSALDAAKAIAGLLKPGNSVLDHLEGVGPELPYGGPSTPLIAVPSTAGTGSEATRNAVLS
;
A
#
# COMPACT_ATOMS: atom_id res chain seq x y z
N MET A 1 2.75 -14.99 -39.06
CA MET A 1 1.74 -14.39 -38.15
C MET A 1 2.19 -12.98 -37.83
N SER A 2 1.35 -11.98 -38.06
CA SER A 2 1.60 -10.58 -37.68
C SER A 2 0.79 -10.29 -36.42
N PHE A 3 1.47 -9.92 -35.32
CA PHE A 3 0.81 -9.44 -34.11
C PHE A 3 0.84 -7.91 -34.09
N ALA A 4 -0.20 -7.29 -33.53
CA ALA A 4 -0.20 -5.86 -33.29
C ALA A 4 0.92 -5.49 -32.28
N ALA A 5 1.49 -4.29 -32.44
CA ALA A 5 2.44 -3.76 -31.46
C ALA A 5 1.76 -3.60 -30.10
N PHE A 6 2.45 -3.99 -29.03
CA PHE A 6 1.95 -3.87 -27.66
C PHE A 6 3.06 -3.43 -26.72
N THR A 7 2.67 -2.87 -25.57
CA THR A 7 3.58 -2.45 -24.50
C THR A 7 3.24 -3.20 -23.22
N ILE A 8 4.25 -3.70 -22.52
CA ILE A 8 4.11 -4.27 -21.18
C ILE A 8 4.66 -3.26 -20.18
N ALA A 9 3.84 -2.88 -19.19
CA ALA A 9 4.29 -2.04 -18.10
C ALA A 9 5.28 -2.80 -17.19
N ARG A 10 6.18 -2.07 -16.54
CA ARG A 10 7.13 -2.64 -15.59
C ARG A 10 6.39 -3.33 -14.45
N LEU A 11 6.68 -4.61 -14.24
CA LEU A 11 6.18 -5.35 -13.09
C LEU A 11 6.94 -4.94 -11.80
N PRO A 12 6.26 -4.93 -10.64
CA PRO A 12 6.94 -4.75 -9.37
C PRO A 12 7.89 -5.92 -9.09
N GLN A 13 8.81 -5.75 -8.14
CA GLN A 13 9.60 -6.87 -7.64
C GLN A 13 8.68 -7.85 -6.90
N ILE A 14 8.64 -9.11 -7.35
CA ILE A 14 7.80 -10.14 -6.74
C ILE A 14 8.66 -11.04 -5.84
N LYS A 15 8.21 -11.24 -4.60
CA LYS A 15 8.77 -12.20 -3.65
C LYS A 15 7.68 -13.22 -3.29
N PHE A 16 7.75 -14.41 -3.87
CA PHE A 16 6.73 -15.45 -3.70
C PHE A 16 7.31 -16.70 -3.03
N GLY A 17 6.47 -17.39 -2.25
CA GLY A 17 6.80 -18.65 -1.59
C GLY A 17 6.39 -18.69 -0.12
N CYS A 18 6.25 -19.90 0.43
CA CYS A 18 5.91 -20.11 1.84
C CYS A 18 6.91 -19.39 2.75
N GLY A 19 6.40 -18.72 3.78
CA GLY A 19 7.23 -17.99 4.74
C GLY A 19 7.79 -16.65 4.23
N SER A 20 7.47 -16.20 3.01
CA SER A 20 8.03 -14.95 2.45
C SER A 20 7.79 -13.70 3.30
N LEU A 21 6.76 -13.68 4.15
CA LEU A 21 6.51 -12.59 5.10
C LEU A 21 7.71 -12.35 6.05
N SER A 22 8.53 -13.36 6.35
CA SER A 22 9.71 -13.20 7.21
C SER A 22 10.78 -12.28 6.60
N LYS A 23 10.75 -12.06 5.28
CA LYS A 23 11.65 -11.16 4.55
C LYS A 23 11.21 -9.70 4.61
N LEU A 24 9.95 -9.44 4.97
CA LEU A 24 9.35 -8.11 4.97
C LEU A 24 10.13 -7.10 5.83
N PRO A 25 10.61 -7.43 7.04
CA PRO A 25 11.39 -6.49 7.83
C PRO A 25 12.66 -6.01 7.13
N ASP A 26 13.40 -6.90 6.47
CA ASP A 26 14.62 -6.55 5.74
C ASP A 26 14.32 -5.66 4.53
N ILE A 27 13.26 -6.00 3.79
CA ILE A 27 12.79 -5.21 2.65
C ILE A 27 12.37 -3.81 3.12
N ALA A 28 11.57 -3.71 4.18
CA ALA A 28 11.15 -2.42 4.74
C ALA A 28 12.34 -1.56 5.16
N THR A 29 13.33 -2.16 5.84
CA THR A 29 14.54 -1.44 6.28
C THR A 29 15.44 -0.96 5.14
N SER A 30 15.31 -1.52 3.93
CA SER A 30 16.03 -1.03 2.77
C SER A 30 15.51 0.34 2.29
N TYR A 31 14.28 0.71 2.67
CA TYR A 31 13.71 2.04 2.43
C TYR A 31 13.91 2.98 3.62
N GLY A 32 13.80 2.45 4.84
CA GLY A 32 14.03 3.20 6.07
C GLY A 32 13.35 2.55 7.28
N LYS A 33 13.16 3.33 8.35
CA LYS A 33 12.71 2.81 9.66
C LYS A 33 11.37 3.35 10.11
N ARG A 34 10.87 4.43 9.50
CA ARG A 34 9.56 5.02 9.80
C ARG A 34 8.53 4.51 8.79
N LEU A 35 7.64 3.62 9.24
CA LEU A 35 6.75 2.88 8.34
C LEU A 35 5.28 3.24 8.58
N LEU A 36 4.47 3.21 7.53
CA LEU A 36 3.01 3.25 7.64
C LEU A 36 2.45 1.88 7.29
N LEU A 37 1.79 1.20 8.23
CA LEU A 37 1.17 -0.10 8.01
C LEU A 37 -0.33 0.08 7.73
N VAL A 38 -0.76 -0.24 6.52
CA VAL A 38 -2.18 -0.23 6.13
C VAL A 38 -2.67 -1.67 6.10
N THR A 39 -3.69 -2.00 6.88
CA THR A 39 -4.19 -3.38 7.00
C THR A 39 -5.70 -3.42 7.19
N GLY A 40 -6.32 -4.56 6.84
CA GLY A 40 -7.68 -4.84 7.28
C GLY A 40 -7.81 -4.85 8.81
N ALA A 41 -9.01 -4.53 9.33
CA ALA A 41 -9.22 -4.28 10.75
C ALA A 41 -8.98 -5.48 11.69
N ARG A 42 -9.14 -6.72 11.20
CA ARG A 42 -9.13 -7.94 12.05
C ARG A 42 -8.18 -9.04 11.59
N SER A 43 -8.24 -9.44 10.31
CA SER A 43 -7.58 -10.68 9.82
C SER A 43 -6.09 -10.76 10.16
N PHE A 44 -5.29 -9.82 9.67
CA PHE A 44 -3.84 -9.83 9.91
C PHE A 44 -3.51 -9.60 11.39
N LEU A 45 -4.12 -8.58 12.01
CA LEU A 45 -3.84 -8.20 13.40
C LEU A 45 -4.23 -9.28 14.42
N GLY A 46 -5.25 -10.10 14.12
CA GLY A 46 -5.66 -11.24 14.95
C GLY A 46 -4.90 -12.54 14.65
N SER A 47 -4.01 -12.55 13.67
CA SER A 47 -3.24 -13.75 13.30
C SER A 47 -1.96 -13.90 14.13
N ALA A 48 -1.39 -15.11 14.16
CA ALA A 48 -0.06 -15.35 14.74
C ALA A 48 1.09 -14.66 13.98
N HIS A 49 0.83 -14.10 12.78
CA HIS A 49 1.84 -13.45 11.96
C HIS A 49 2.12 -12.01 12.39
N ALA A 50 1.11 -11.26 12.83
CA ALA A 50 1.27 -9.88 13.29
C ALA A 50 2.29 -9.71 14.42
N PRO A 51 2.21 -10.45 15.55
CA PRO A 51 3.18 -10.30 16.64
C PRO A 51 4.60 -10.68 16.21
N ARG A 52 4.75 -11.69 15.33
CA ARG A 52 6.06 -12.08 14.77
C ARG A 52 6.66 -10.98 13.90
N LEU A 53 5.85 -10.38 13.03
CA LEU A 53 6.29 -9.26 12.19
C LEU A 53 6.69 -8.06 13.05
N PHE A 54 5.87 -7.69 14.02
CA PHE A 54 6.15 -6.56 14.91
C PHE A 54 7.39 -6.77 15.76
N ALA A 55 7.62 -7.99 16.26
CA ALA A 55 8.87 -8.32 16.95
C ALA A 55 10.09 -8.14 16.02
N ALA A 56 10.01 -8.62 14.78
CA ALA A 56 11.10 -8.51 13.82
C ALA A 56 11.38 -7.07 13.35
N LEU A 57 10.33 -6.23 13.25
CA LEU A 57 10.46 -4.79 12.97
C LEU A 57 11.08 -4.03 14.15
N ARG A 58 10.68 -4.34 15.39
CA ARG A 58 11.31 -3.77 16.61
C ARG A 58 12.79 -4.10 16.70
N GLN A 59 13.18 -5.34 16.41
CA GLN A 59 14.58 -5.76 16.39
C GLN A 59 15.44 -4.95 15.40
N ARG A 60 14.82 -4.38 14.36
CA ARG A 60 15.47 -3.51 13.37
C ARG A 60 15.35 -2.02 13.68
N ALA A 61 14.83 -1.69 14.86
CA ALA A 61 14.55 -0.33 15.30
C ALA A 61 13.59 0.44 14.37
N CYS A 62 12.64 -0.26 13.74
CA CYS A 62 11.57 0.39 13.00
C CYS A 62 10.51 0.94 13.95
N SER A 63 9.97 2.12 13.64
CA SER A 63 8.75 2.67 14.20
C SER A 63 7.65 2.63 13.15
N TRP A 64 6.40 2.43 13.57
CA TRP A 64 5.30 2.37 12.61
C TRP A 64 3.98 2.84 13.20
N GLU A 65 3.12 3.32 12.30
CA GLU A 65 1.71 3.58 12.57
C GLU A 65 0.82 2.62 11.81
N ILE A 66 -0.42 2.44 12.31
CA ILE A 66 -1.35 1.48 11.74
C ILE A 66 -2.63 2.20 11.29
N VAL A 67 -2.90 2.15 9.99
CA VAL A 67 -4.19 2.53 9.40
C VAL A 67 -5.02 1.26 9.20
N LYS A 68 -6.22 1.23 9.78
CA LYS A 68 -7.13 0.08 9.70
C LYS A 68 -8.21 0.34 8.66
N ILE A 69 -8.34 -0.59 7.72
CA ILE A 69 -9.37 -0.60 6.69
C ILE A 69 -10.50 -1.53 7.15
N VAL A 70 -11.67 -0.96 7.40
CA VAL A 70 -12.84 -1.67 7.97
C VAL A 70 -13.80 -2.15 6.89
N ALA A 71 -13.88 -1.43 5.77
CA ALA A 71 -14.74 -1.71 4.62
C ALA A 71 -13.99 -1.33 3.32
N GLU A 72 -14.69 -1.30 2.19
CA GLU A 72 -14.13 -0.71 0.98
C GLU A 72 -13.73 0.76 1.24
N PRO A 73 -12.53 1.16 0.78
CA PRO A 73 -12.00 2.48 1.09
C PRO A 73 -12.75 3.56 0.32
N ALA A 74 -13.44 4.42 1.05
CA ALA A 74 -14.06 5.61 0.48
C ALA A 74 -13.00 6.69 0.18
N PRO A 75 -13.18 7.50 -0.89
CA PRO A 75 -12.29 8.62 -1.18
C PRO A 75 -12.10 9.57 0.00
N THR A 76 -13.18 9.87 0.73
CA THR A 76 -13.16 10.72 1.93
C THR A 76 -12.30 10.16 3.05
N PHE A 77 -12.26 8.83 3.19
CA PHE A 77 -11.39 8.17 4.18
C PHE A 77 -9.92 8.31 3.79
N ILE A 78 -9.59 8.17 2.50
CA ILE A 78 -8.23 8.36 2.00
C ILE A 78 -7.76 9.79 2.25
N ASP A 79 -8.56 10.77 1.84
CA ASP A 79 -8.24 12.19 2.02
C ASP A 79 -8.08 12.56 3.49
N ALA A 80 -8.99 12.09 4.36
CA ALA A 80 -8.88 12.32 5.80
C ALA A 80 -7.63 11.67 6.40
N THR A 81 -7.26 10.47 5.94
CA THR A 81 -6.05 9.78 6.40
C THR A 81 -4.79 10.52 5.93
N VAL A 82 -4.73 10.93 4.67
CA VAL A 82 -3.60 11.69 4.11
C VAL A 82 -3.45 13.03 4.81
N SER A 83 -4.56 13.74 5.06
CA SER A 83 -4.55 15.00 5.79
C SER A 83 -4.09 14.83 7.24
N ALA A 84 -4.54 13.79 7.94
CA ALA A 84 -4.11 13.51 9.31
C ALA A 84 -2.61 13.19 9.43
N LEU A 85 -2.03 12.61 8.38
CA LEU A 85 -0.62 12.24 8.30
C LEU A 85 0.23 13.29 7.55
N GLN A 86 -0.35 14.44 7.22
CA GLN A 86 0.32 15.46 6.42
C GLN A 86 1.52 16.03 7.18
N GLY A 87 2.66 16.12 6.49
CA GLY A 87 3.91 16.60 7.08
C GLY A 87 4.71 15.50 7.80
N GLU A 88 4.16 14.30 7.96
CA GLU A 88 4.92 13.15 8.44
C GLU A 88 5.73 12.51 7.30
N ALA A 89 7.01 12.24 7.58
CA ALA A 89 7.89 11.55 6.64
C ALA A 89 7.88 10.04 6.91
N PHE A 90 7.11 9.30 6.12
CA PHE A 90 7.18 7.84 6.08
C PHE A 90 8.18 7.37 5.02
N ASP A 91 9.06 6.46 5.41
CA ASP A 91 10.06 5.86 4.52
C ASP A 91 9.44 4.81 3.59
N ALA A 92 8.41 4.11 4.06
CA ALA A 92 7.61 3.18 3.26
C ALA A 92 6.20 3.00 3.82
N VAL A 93 5.26 2.74 2.91
CA VAL A 93 3.92 2.22 3.20
C VAL A 93 3.93 0.71 2.99
N ILE A 94 3.37 -0.04 3.93
CA ILE A 94 3.22 -1.49 3.88
C ILE A 94 1.72 -1.79 3.87
N GLY A 95 1.19 -2.30 2.76
CA GLY A 95 -0.18 -2.79 2.67
C GLY A 95 -0.24 -4.28 2.97
N ILE A 96 -1.00 -4.72 4.00
CA ILE A 96 -1.20 -6.14 4.32
C ILE A 96 -2.69 -6.47 4.35
N GLY A 97 -3.15 -7.33 3.45
CA GLY A 97 -4.56 -7.73 3.42
C GLY A 97 -5.06 -8.17 2.05
N GLY A 98 -6.38 -8.11 1.86
CA GLY A 98 -7.01 -8.27 0.55
C GLY A 98 -7.06 -6.96 -0.25
N GLY A 99 -7.78 -6.96 -1.37
CA GLY A 99 -7.86 -5.84 -2.32
C GLY A 99 -8.11 -4.48 -1.68
N SER A 100 -9.15 -4.35 -0.85
CA SER A 100 -9.51 -3.09 -0.19
C SER A 100 -8.36 -2.47 0.63
N ALA A 101 -7.57 -3.30 1.34
CA ALA A 101 -6.43 -2.81 2.11
C ALA A 101 -5.26 -2.40 1.21
N LEU A 102 -5.03 -3.13 0.11
CA LEU A 102 -3.97 -2.83 -0.85
C LEU A 102 -4.29 -1.59 -1.69
N ASP A 103 -5.55 -1.41 -2.09
CA ASP A 103 -6.00 -0.24 -2.83
C ASP A 103 -5.92 1.02 -1.97
N ALA A 104 -6.34 0.94 -0.70
CA ALA A 104 -6.12 2.03 0.26
C ALA A 104 -4.63 2.34 0.45
N ALA A 105 -3.79 1.31 0.61
CA ALA A 105 -2.35 1.49 0.76
C ALA A 105 -1.72 2.17 -0.46
N LYS A 106 -2.14 1.81 -1.67
CA LYS A 106 -1.71 2.45 -2.93
C LYS A 106 -2.11 3.92 -2.98
N ALA A 107 -3.37 4.23 -2.70
CA ALA A 107 -3.86 5.60 -2.72
C ALA A 107 -3.14 6.47 -1.68
N ILE A 108 -3.04 6.00 -0.44
CA ILE A 108 -2.30 6.70 0.63
C ILE A 108 -0.83 6.89 0.25
N ALA A 109 -0.13 5.84 -0.21
CA ALA A 109 1.27 5.95 -0.61
C ALA A 109 1.49 6.95 -1.76
N GLY A 110 0.55 7.03 -2.70
CA GLY A 110 0.57 8.00 -3.78
C GLY A 110 0.40 9.44 -3.29
N LEU A 111 -0.48 9.65 -2.31
CA LEU A 111 -0.96 10.98 -1.91
C LEU A 111 -0.28 11.56 -0.67
N LEU A 112 0.45 10.77 0.12
CA LEU A 112 1.16 11.26 1.31
C LEU A 112 2.11 12.44 1.02
N LYS A 113 2.78 12.46 -0.14
CA LYS A 113 3.70 13.54 -0.52
C LYS A 113 2.99 14.70 -1.23
N PRO A 114 2.14 14.47 -2.25
CA PRO A 114 1.41 15.55 -2.91
C PRO A 114 0.38 16.25 -2.02
N GLY A 115 -0.28 15.49 -1.13
CA GLY A 115 -1.29 16.00 -0.20
C GLY A 115 -2.59 16.48 -0.85
N ASN A 116 -2.74 16.38 -2.16
CA ASN A 116 -3.97 16.73 -2.86
C ASN A 116 -5.03 15.61 -2.73
N SER A 117 -6.27 15.92 -3.12
CA SER A 117 -7.38 14.99 -2.97
C SER A 117 -7.22 13.79 -3.91
N VAL A 118 -7.61 12.61 -3.44
CA VAL A 118 -7.71 11.42 -4.29
C VAL A 118 -8.73 11.61 -5.41
N LEU A 119 -9.75 12.45 -5.20
CA LEU A 119 -10.76 12.77 -6.22
C LEU A 119 -10.14 13.40 -7.46
N ASP A 120 -9.02 14.13 -7.34
CA ASP A 120 -8.32 14.71 -8.48
C ASP A 120 -7.86 13.65 -9.49
N HIS A 121 -7.67 12.41 -9.04
CA HIS A 121 -7.11 11.30 -9.81
C HIS A 121 -8.13 10.20 -10.13
N LEU A 122 -9.38 10.31 -9.66
CA LEU A 122 -10.40 9.28 -9.86
C LEU A 122 -11.05 9.39 -11.24
N GLU A 123 -10.96 8.29 -11.99
CA GLU A 123 -11.61 8.10 -13.28
C GLU A 123 -13.14 8.19 -13.14
N GLY A 124 -13.79 8.97 -14.01
CA GLY A 124 -15.25 9.12 -14.06
C GLY A 124 -15.89 9.95 -12.95
N VAL A 125 -15.10 10.51 -12.02
CA VAL A 125 -15.61 11.37 -10.92
C VAL A 125 -14.97 12.75 -10.96
N GLY A 126 -13.64 12.81 -11.04
CA GLY A 126 -12.88 14.05 -10.94
C GLY A 126 -12.25 14.53 -12.26
N PRO A 127 -11.29 15.45 -12.18
CA PRO A 127 -10.56 15.97 -13.36
C PRO A 127 -9.58 14.98 -14.00
N GLU A 128 -9.43 13.77 -13.45
CA GLU A 128 -8.56 12.70 -13.97
C GLU A 128 -7.10 13.15 -14.16
N LEU A 129 -6.60 13.96 -13.24
CA LEU A 129 -5.24 14.49 -13.31
C LEU A 129 -4.23 13.33 -13.32
N PRO A 130 -3.21 13.38 -14.18
CA PRO A 130 -2.16 12.37 -14.18
C PRO A 130 -1.38 12.42 -12.86
N TYR A 131 -1.09 11.26 -12.28
CA TYR A 131 -0.24 11.16 -11.11
C TYR A 131 1.22 11.52 -11.46
N GLY A 132 1.70 12.66 -10.96
CA GLY A 132 3.05 13.18 -11.24
C GLY A 132 4.17 12.58 -10.39
N GLY A 133 3.85 11.97 -9.24
CA GLY A 133 4.84 11.43 -8.31
C GLY A 133 5.78 12.47 -7.67
N PRO A 134 6.81 12.01 -6.93
CA PRO A 134 7.05 10.62 -6.56
C PRO A 134 6.08 10.14 -5.46
N SER A 135 5.78 8.84 -5.43
CA SER A 135 5.06 8.23 -4.31
C SER A 135 6.00 7.96 -3.12
N THR A 136 5.42 7.73 -1.95
CA THR A 136 6.11 6.99 -0.90
C THR A 136 6.28 5.53 -1.36
N PRO A 137 7.45 4.89 -1.13
CA PRO A 137 7.63 3.48 -1.48
C PRO A 137 6.53 2.60 -0.91
N LEU A 138 5.96 1.71 -1.71
CA LEU A 138 4.89 0.80 -1.32
C LEU A 138 5.36 -0.66 -1.35
N ILE A 139 5.11 -1.39 -0.27
CA ILE A 139 5.28 -2.84 -0.19
C ILE A 139 3.89 -3.48 -0.01
N ALA A 140 3.42 -4.21 -1.02
CA ALA A 140 2.15 -4.91 -0.98
C ALA A 140 2.32 -6.38 -0.53
N VAL A 141 1.55 -6.80 0.47
CA VAL A 141 1.56 -8.14 1.06
C VAL A 141 0.14 -8.70 0.98
N PRO A 142 -0.24 -9.31 -0.15
CA PRO A 142 -1.57 -9.87 -0.32
C PRO A 142 -1.79 -11.05 0.63
N SER A 143 -2.94 -11.07 1.30
CA SER A 143 -3.37 -12.18 2.18
C SER A 143 -4.52 -12.99 1.59
N THR A 144 -4.96 -12.68 0.37
CA THR A 144 -6.05 -13.35 -0.35
C THR A 144 -5.59 -13.66 -1.76
N ALA A 145 -5.90 -14.86 -2.28
CA ALA A 145 -5.72 -15.20 -3.69
C ALA A 145 -6.87 -14.60 -4.53
N GLY A 146 -6.89 -13.28 -4.67
CA GLY A 146 -8.00 -12.51 -5.22
C GLY A 146 -7.56 -11.52 -6.31
N THR A 147 -7.84 -10.24 -6.11
CA THR A 147 -7.90 -9.17 -7.14
C THR A 147 -6.61 -8.87 -7.91
N GLY A 148 -5.46 -9.39 -7.49
CA GLY A 148 -4.15 -9.05 -8.09
C GLY A 148 -3.74 -7.58 -7.89
N SER A 149 -4.39 -6.88 -6.95
CA SER A 149 -4.18 -5.46 -6.65
C SER A 149 -2.71 -5.12 -6.32
N GLU A 150 -1.94 -6.08 -5.81
CA GLU A 150 -0.50 -5.98 -5.56
C GLU A 150 0.36 -5.82 -6.84
N ALA A 151 -0.17 -6.19 -8.00
CA ALA A 151 0.53 -6.20 -9.29
C ALA A 151 -0.03 -5.18 -10.29
N THR A 152 -0.95 -4.31 -9.86
CA THR A 152 -1.56 -3.28 -10.70
C THR A 152 -1.14 -1.87 -10.28
N ARG A 153 -1.24 -0.92 -11.23
CA ARG A 153 -0.99 0.51 -10.97
C ARG A 153 -2.22 1.24 -10.41
N ASN A 154 -3.41 0.64 -10.53
CA ASN A 154 -4.68 1.28 -10.23
C ASN A 154 -5.12 0.96 -8.80
N ALA A 155 -5.65 1.92 -8.07
CA ALA A 155 -6.34 1.69 -6.80
C ALA A 155 -7.85 1.83 -7.03
N VAL A 156 -8.65 0.87 -6.57
CA VAL A 156 -10.12 0.91 -6.66
C VAL A 156 -10.70 1.41 -5.35
N LEU A 157 -11.49 2.48 -5.43
CA LEU A 157 -12.16 3.13 -4.30
C LEU A 157 -13.67 3.19 -4.60
N SER A 158 -14.50 3.18 -3.54
CA SER A 158 -15.97 3.14 -3.64
C SER A 158 -16.64 4.33 -2.95
#